data_AF-A0AAV1VPB0-F1
#
_entry.id   AF-A0AAV1VPB0-F1
#
_cell.length_a   1.000
_cell.length_b   1.000
_cell.length_c   1.000
_cell.angle_alpha   90.00
_cell.angle_beta   90.00
_cell.angle_gamma   90.00
#
_symmetry.space_group_name_H-M   'P 1'
#
loop_
_entity.id
_entity.type
_entity.pdbx_description
1 polymer ?
#
loop_
_entity_poly.entity_id
_entity_poly.type
_entity_poly.pdbx_seq_one_letter_code
_entity_poly.pdbx_strand_id
1 'polypeptide(L)'
;MTYIRSVALLTGLALSSSIAAFDDLEDSMGQPQVTGTIDPAYYNPRPMTIDEVAFLTTTACHPSSYNADVTTRICFSEYLTISLEFLAGRNRTYQVEGCPVDQDIDLGYCREGKCTSPSVYDVRILVLPRENWLNVTSIIKVGA
;
A
#
# COMPACT_ATOMS: atom_id res chain seq x y z
N MET A 1 -65.19 -18.87 27.71
CA MET A 1 -64.94 -18.97 26.26
C MET A 1 -64.98 -17.53 25.73
N THR A 2 -63.95 -16.86 25.20
CA THR A 2 -62.70 -17.31 24.56
C THR A 2 -61.74 -16.11 24.42
N TYR A 3 -60.46 -16.33 24.77
CA TYR A 3 -59.20 -15.70 24.34
C TYR A 3 -59.01 -14.17 24.15
N ILE A 4 -58.06 -13.66 24.93
CA ILE A 4 -57.21 -12.49 24.63
C ILE A 4 -56.26 -12.84 23.48
N ARG A 5 -56.12 -11.94 22.51
CA ARG A 5 -54.94 -11.88 21.62
C ARG A 5 -54.49 -10.43 21.49
N SER A 6 -53.41 -10.09 22.20
CA SER A 6 -52.51 -9.01 21.81
C SER A 6 -51.59 -9.53 20.68
N VAL A 7 -51.17 -8.65 19.76
CA VAL A 7 -49.79 -8.54 19.23
C VAL A 7 -49.73 -7.55 18.05
N ALA A 8 -48.79 -6.61 18.21
CA ALA A 8 -47.98 -5.85 17.25
C ALA A 8 -48.63 -4.91 16.22
N LEU A 9 -48.09 -3.69 16.15
CA LEU A 9 -47.23 -3.23 15.05
C LEU A 9 -46.32 -2.11 15.57
N LEU A 10 -45.09 -2.47 15.96
CA LEU A 10 -44.00 -1.50 16.11
C LEU A 10 -43.68 -0.99 14.70
N THR A 11 -44.12 0.23 14.39
CA THR A 11 -43.71 0.95 13.20
C THR A 11 -42.22 1.17 13.26
N GLY A 12 -41.47 0.38 12.48
CA GLY A 12 -40.05 0.58 12.28
C GLY A 12 -39.81 1.93 11.61
N LEU A 13 -39.16 2.83 12.35
CA LEU A 13 -38.47 3.99 11.79
C LEU A 13 -37.25 3.46 11.03
N ALA A 14 -37.40 3.24 9.72
CA ALA A 14 -36.26 3.09 8.84
C ALA A 14 -35.56 4.46 8.75
N LEU A 15 -34.44 4.62 9.46
CA LEU A 15 -33.47 5.65 9.15
C LEU A 15 -32.90 5.32 7.77
N SER A 16 -33.47 5.92 6.72
CA SER A 16 -32.88 5.94 5.40
C SER A 16 -31.63 6.83 5.47
N SER A 17 -30.50 6.25 5.88
CA SER A 17 -29.21 6.87 5.59
C SER A 17 -29.07 6.92 4.08
N SER A 18 -29.06 8.13 3.54
CA SER A 18 -28.72 8.39 2.14
C SER A 18 -27.31 7.88 1.90
N ILE A 19 -27.19 6.66 1.41
CA ILE A 19 -25.96 6.17 0.81
C ILE A 19 -26.03 6.60 -0.65
N ALA A 20 -25.65 7.86 -0.89
CA ALA A 20 -25.25 8.25 -2.23
C ALA A 20 -24.04 7.38 -2.61
N ALA A 21 -24.17 6.72 -3.76
CA ALA A 21 -23.16 5.97 -4.50
C ALA A 21 -21.70 6.16 -4.05
N PHE A 22 -21.08 5.06 -3.58
CA PHE A 22 -19.63 4.93 -3.46
C PHE A 22 -19.06 4.09 -4.62
N ASP A 23 -19.69 4.13 -5.80
CA ASP A 23 -19.25 3.37 -6.98
C ASP A 23 -18.25 4.13 -7.88
N ASP A 24 -17.81 5.34 -7.50
CA ASP A 24 -17.09 6.25 -8.42
C ASP A 24 -15.74 6.78 -7.87
N LEU A 25 -14.92 5.95 -7.20
CA LEU A 25 -13.55 6.34 -6.84
C LEU A 25 -12.48 5.23 -7.00
N GLU A 26 -12.73 4.18 -7.79
CA GLU A 26 -11.66 3.24 -8.20
C GLU A 26 -10.97 3.62 -9.53
N ASP A 27 -11.37 4.70 -10.21
CA ASP A 27 -10.83 5.10 -11.52
C ASP A 27 -9.80 6.26 -11.47
N SER A 28 -8.95 6.29 -10.45
CA SER A 28 -7.83 7.25 -10.41
C SER A 28 -6.55 6.67 -9.80
N MET A 29 -6.27 5.40 -10.10
CA MET A 29 -4.90 4.90 -10.16
C MET A 29 -4.77 4.24 -11.53
N GLY A 30 -4.29 5.01 -12.50
CA GLY A 30 -4.25 4.61 -13.91
C GLY A 30 -3.75 3.18 -14.08
N GLN A 31 -4.64 2.29 -14.52
CA GLN A 31 -4.25 0.98 -15.00
C GLN A 31 -3.33 1.21 -16.21
N PRO A 32 -2.04 0.80 -16.17
CA PRO A 32 -1.19 0.93 -17.34
C PRO A 32 -1.86 0.21 -18.48
N GLN A 33 -2.14 0.92 -19.57
CA GLN A 33 -2.67 0.35 -20.80
C GLN A 33 -1.57 -0.53 -21.42
N VAL A 34 -1.46 -1.77 -20.95
CA VAL A 34 -0.53 -2.76 -21.51
C VAL A 34 -1.18 -3.35 -22.75
N THR A 35 -0.92 -2.76 -23.92
CA THR A 35 -1.10 -3.43 -25.21
C THR A 35 -0.05 -4.53 -25.34
N GLY A 36 -0.31 -5.69 -24.73
CA GLY A 36 0.53 -6.87 -24.78
C GLY A 36 -0.13 -8.03 -24.03
N THR A 37 -0.05 -9.24 -24.57
CA THR A 37 -0.56 -10.47 -23.96
C THR A 37 -0.07 -10.59 -22.52
N ILE A 38 -1.03 -10.69 -21.58
CA ILE A 38 -0.80 -10.73 -20.14
C ILE A 38 -0.20 -12.10 -19.77
N ASP A 39 1.06 -12.11 -19.34
CA ASP A 39 1.71 -13.24 -18.70
C ASP A 39 1.30 -13.27 -17.21
N PRO A 40 0.77 -14.39 -16.67
CA PRO A 40 0.20 -14.45 -15.31
C PRO A 40 1.20 -14.26 -14.14
N ALA A 41 2.47 -13.94 -14.39
CA ALA A 41 3.50 -13.70 -13.37
C ALA A 41 4.38 -12.46 -13.68
N TYR A 42 3.78 -11.33 -14.08
CA TYR A 42 4.47 -10.16 -14.64
C TYR A 42 5.49 -9.49 -13.70
N TYR A 43 6.70 -10.06 -13.63
CA TYR A 43 7.90 -9.49 -13.02
C TYR A 43 8.70 -8.74 -14.08
N ASN A 44 8.21 -7.59 -14.55
CA ASN A 44 9.02 -6.70 -15.37
C ASN A 44 9.17 -5.37 -14.61
N PRO A 45 10.34 -5.13 -13.99
CA PRO A 45 10.63 -3.84 -13.38
C PRO A 45 10.41 -2.72 -14.39
N ARG A 46 9.70 -1.68 -13.99
CA ARG A 46 9.51 -0.46 -14.79
C ARG A 46 9.72 0.78 -13.93
N PRO A 47 9.98 1.96 -14.53
CA PRO A 47 9.99 3.21 -13.78
C PRO A 47 8.69 3.41 -12.97
N MET A 48 8.83 4.00 -11.78
CA MET A 48 7.68 4.33 -10.94
C MET A 48 6.92 5.53 -11.51
N THR A 49 5.60 5.51 -11.37
CA THR A 49 4.74 6.68 -11.57
C THR A 49 4.78 7.58 -10.33
N ILE A 50 4.31 8.83 -10.46
CA ILE A 50 4.23 9.78 -9.32
C ILE A 50 3.33 9.21 -8.20
N ASP A 51 2.22 8.55 -8.56
CA ASP A 51 1.31 7.96 -7.58
C ASP A 51 1.97 6.80 -6.81
N GLU A 52 2.84 6.03 -7.47
CA GLU A 52 3.60 4.95 -6.84
C GLU A 52 4.70 5.48 -5.92
N VAL A 53 5.38 6.55 -6.33
CA VAL A 53 6.34 7.27 -5.48
C VAL A 53 5.65 7.83 -4.24
N ALA A 54 4.49 8.48 -4.41
CA ALA A 54 3.68 9.00 -3.32
C ALA A 54 3.26 7.86 -2.39
N PHE A 55 2.66 6.79 -2.93
CA PHE A 55 2.22 5.63 -2.17
C PHE A 55 3.35 4.99 -1.35
N LEU A 56 4.53 4.77 -1.96
CA LEU A 56 5.68 4.19 -1.28
C LEU A 56 6.11 5.09 -0.13
N THR A 57 6.26 6.39 -0.40
CA THR A 57 6.75 7.34 0.59
C THR A 57 5.78 7.48 1.74
N THR A 58 4.49 7.67 1.46
CA THR A 58 3.46 7.78 2.49
C THR A 58 3.30 6.50 3.27
N THR A 59 3.52 5.34 2.68
CA THR A 59 3.48 4.07 3.43
C THR A 59 4.69 3.95 4.35
N ALA A 60 5.89 4.11 3.80
CA ALA A 60 7.14 3.88 4.52
C ALA A 60 7.43 4.96 5.57
N CYS A 61 6.83 6.16 5.49
CA CYS A 61 6.98 7.17 6.53
C CYS A 61 6.17 6.86 7.81
N HIS A 62 5.33 5.82 7.81
CA HIS A 62 4.57 5.40 8.98
C HIS A 62 5.18 4.15 9.61
N PRO A 63 5.81 4.25 10.80
CA PRO A 63 6.43 3.10 11.46
C PRO A 63 5.45 1.95 11.72
N SER A 64 4.18 2.27 11.96
CA SER A 64 3.10 1.29 12.16
C SER A 64 2.79 0.43 10.92
N SER A 65 3.24 0.85 9.74
CA SER A 65 3.10 0.08 8.49
C SER A 65 4.18 -0.99 8.33
N TYR A 66 5.18 -1.05 9.22
CA TYR A 66 6.22 -2.07 9.14
C TYR A 66 5.78 -3.33 9.87
N ASN A 67 5.97 -4.48 9.21
CA ASN A 67 5.81 -5.75 9.88
C ASN A 67 6.87 -5.90 10.99
N ALA A 68 6.54 -6.62 12.07
CA ALA A 68 7.37 -6.70 13.27
C ALA A 68 8.79 -7.23 12.99
N ASP A 69 8.92 -8.10 11.99
CA ASP A 69 10.20 -8.71 11.60
C ASP A 69 11.06 -7.79 10.71
N VAL A 70 10.53 -6.67 10.23
CA VAL A 70 11.28 -5.70 9.41
C VAL A 70 11.99 -4.72 10.33
N THR A 71 13.25 -5.00 10.65
CA THR A 71 14.09 -4.16 11.51
C THR A 71 14.83 -3.06 10.74
N THR A 72 15.08 -3.25 9.46
CA THR A 72 15.72 -2.24 8.60
C THR A 72 14.82 -1.02 8.45
N ARG A 73 15.41 0.16 8.59
CA ARG A 73 14.79 1.48 8.44
C ARG A 73 15.64 2.29 7.48
N ILE A 74 15.05 2.84 6.42
CA ILE A 74 15.77 3.65 5.43
C ILE A 74 14.98 4.91 5.09
N CYS A 75 15.69 5.96 4.69
CA CYS A 75 15.13 7.06 3.94
C CYS A 75 15.41 6.86 2.44
N PHE A 76 14.64 7.52 1.56
CA PHE A 76 14.74 7.43 0.11
C PHE A 76 15.36 8.70 -0.47
N SER A 77 16.41 8.54 -1.28
CA SER A 77 17.05 9.62 -2.03
C SER A 77 16.65 9.62 -3.50
N GLU A 78 16.41 8.44 -4.09
CA GLU A 78 16.00 8.28 -5.49
C GLU A 78 15.05 7.09 -5.66
N TYR A 79 14.15 7.17 -6.65
CA TYR A 79 13.12 6.17 -6.95
C TYR A 79 13.41 5.57 -8.32
N LEU A 80 13.74 4.27 -8.37
CA LEU A 80 14.26 3.64 -9.57
C LEU A 80 13.16 2.89 -10.33
N THR A 81 12.73 1.73 -9.79
CA THR A 81 11.77 0.85 -10.48
C THR A 81 10.77 0.22 -9.53
N ILE A 82 9.64 -0.23 -10.08
CA ILE A 82 8.65 -1.04 -9.39
C ILE A 82 8.38 -2.32 -10.18
N SER A 83 8.23 -3.42 -9.45
CA SER A 83 7.72 -4.71 -9.94
C SER A 83 6.46 -5.09 -9.16
N LEU A 84 5.48 -5.69 -9.85
CA LEU A 84 4.18 -6.05 -9.28
C LEU A 84 3.97 -7.57 -9.39
N GLU A 85 3.55 -8.20 -8.30
CA GLU A 85 3.19 -9.62 -8.28
C GLU A 85 1.79 -9.77 -7.67
N PHE A 86 0.93 -10.58 -8.29
CA PHE A 86 -0.49 -10.70 -7.93
C PHE A 86 -0.91 -12.06 -7.36
N LEU A 87 0.02 -13.04 -7.31
CA LEU A 87 -0.31 -14.46 -7.06
C LEU A 87 -0.64 -14.78 -5.58
N ALA A 88 -0.36 -13.88 -4.63
CA ALA A 88 -0.58 -14.11 -3.19
C ALA A 88 -0.88 -12.80 -2.42
N GLY A 89 -1.76 -11.98 -3.00
CA GLY A 89 -1.88 -10.56 -2.64
C GLY A 89 -1.13 -9.68 -3.64
N ARG A 90 -1.33 -8.36 -3.55
CA ARG A 90 -0.67 -7.41 -4.45
C ARG A 90 0.68 -7.04 -3.82
N ASN A 91 1.70 -7.84 -4.09
CA ASN A 91 3.07 -7.51 -3.71
C ASN A 91 3.61 -6.45 -4.66
N ARG A 92 4.22 -5.42 -4.08
CA ARG A 92 4.89 -4.35 -4.80
C ARG A 92 6.32 -4.28 -4.30
N THR A 93 7.28 -4.52 -5.19
CA THR A 93 8.70 -4.38 -4.88
C THR A 93 9.19 -3.11 -5.51
N TYR A 94 9.63 -2.18 -4.68
CA TYR A 94 10.16 -0.89 -5.07
C TYR A 94 11.67 -0.91 -4.92
N GLN A 95 12.38 -0.59 -5.99
CA GLN A 95 13.81 -0.37 -5.95
C GLN A 95 14.07 1.13 -5.78
N VAL A 96 14.81 1.48 -4.73
CA VAL A 96 15.12 2.86 -4.36
C VAL A 96 16.59 2.99 -4.02
N GLU A 97 17.14 4.18 -4.21
CA GLU A 97 18.36 4.58 -3.51
C GLU A 97 17.99 5.19 -2.16
N GLY A 98 18.81 4.91 -1.15
CA GLY A 98 18.53 5.40 0.18
C GLY A 98 19.66 5.15 1.17
N CYS A 99 19.43 5.59 2.41
CA CYS A 99 20.36 5.40 3.51
C CYS A 99 19.64 4.81 4.74
N PRO A 100 20.32 3.97 5.54
CA PRO A 100 19.81 3.56 6.85
C PRO A 100 19.52 4.76 7.75
N VAL A 101 18.47 4.66 8.56
CA VAL A 101 18.13 5.66 9.57
C VAL A 101 17.91 4.99 10.93
N ASP A 102 18.32 5.67 12.00
CA ASP A 102 18.21 5.16 13.36
C ASP A 102 16.89 5.55 14.04
N GLN A 103 16.18 6.53 13.48
CA GLN A 103 14.95 7.07 14.05
C GLN A 103 13.82 7.05 13.03
N ASP A 104 12.64 6.64 13.50
CA ASP A 104 11.41 6.60 12.71
C ASP A 104 11.02 7.95 12.11
N ILE A 105 11.42 9.06 12.74
CA ILE A 105 11.16 10.43 12.24
C ILE A 105 11.96 10.76 10.96
N ASP A 106 12.92 9.92 10.58
CA ASP A 106 13.73 10.08 9.38
C ASP A 106 13.32 9.12 8.25
N LEU A 107 12.22 8.39 8.42
CA LEU A 107 11.64 7.55 7.37
C LEU A 107 10.97 8.36 6.26
N GLY A 108 10.83 7.75 5.08
CA GLY A 108 10.30 8.40 3.88
C GLY A 108 11.41 9.08 3.10
N TYR A 109 11.22 10.33 2.65
CA TYR A 109 12.26 11.06 1.93
C TYR A 109 13.46 11.37 2.81
N CYS A 110 14.67 11.19 2.28
CA CYS A 110 15.89 11.63 2.95
C CYS A 110 15.90 13.16 3.07
N ARG A 111 16.17 13.66 4.28
CA ARG A 111 16.45 15.08 4.47
C ARG A 111 17.77 15.45 3.78
N GLU A 112 17.86 16.69 3.32
CA GLU A 112 19.05 17.21 2.66
C GLU A 112 20.32 16.97 3.51
N GLY A 113 21.37 16.43 2.88
CA GLY A 113 22.66 16.16 3.52
C GLY A 113 22.67 14.99 4.52
N LYS A 114 21.56 14.26 4.71
CA LYS A 114 21.53 13.07 5.60
C LYS A 114 21.93 11.77 4.91
N CYS A 115 21.77 11.69 3.59
CA CYS A 115 22.14 10.51 2.82
C CYS A 115 23.30 10.82 1.86
N THR A 116 24.52 10.76 2.38
CA THR A 116 25.74 11.12 1.63
C THR A 116 26.29 9.98 0.78
N SER A 117 25.98 8.74 1.15
CA SER A 117 26.46 7.53 0.47
C SER A 117 25.29 6.55 0.29
N PRO A 118 24.36 6.83 -0.64
CA PRO A 118 23.20 5.99 -0.85
C PRO A 118 23.58 4.58 -1.27
N SER A 119 22.73 3.62 -0.92
CA SER A 119 22.77 2.24 -1.43
C SER A 119 21.42 1.92 -2.08
N VAL A 120 21.43 0.95 -2.99
CA VAL A 120 20.18 0.46 -3.59
C VAL A 120 19.50 -0.52 -2.63
N TYR A 121 18.19 -0.37 -2.45
CA TYR A 121 17.35 -1.24 -1.64
C TYR A 121 16.13 -1.70 -2.43
N ASP A 122 15.73 -2.95 -2.19
CA ASP A 122 14.42 -3.46 -2.53
C ASP A 122 13.51 -3.35 -1.30
N VAL A 123 12.45 -2.53 -1.41
CA VAL A 123 11.40 -2.33 -0.40
C VAL A 123 10.14 -3.05 -0.86
N ARG A 124 9.69 -4.05 -0.10
CA ARG A 124 8.51 -4.84 -0.46
C ARG A 124 7.31 -4.46 0.40
N ILE A 125 6.23 -4.05 -0.26
CA ILE A 125 4.93 -3.78 0.37
C ILE A 125 3.93 -4.83 -0.09
N LEU A 126 3.29 -5.49 0.87
CA LEU A 126 2.16 -6.38 0.62
C LEU A 126 0.87 -5.59 0.81
N VAL A 127 -0.03 -5.64 -0.19
CA VAL A 127 -1.38 -5.08 -0.10
C VAL A 127 -2.42 -6.20 -0.25
N LEU A 128 -3.28 -6.28 0.75
CA LEU A 128 -4.37 -7.24 0.91
C LEU A 128 -5.69 -6.46 1.01
N PRO A 129 -6.35 -6.15 -0.12
CA PRO A 129 -7.44 -5.19 -0.16
C PRO A 129 -8.69 -5.68 0.55
N ARG A 130 -8.96 -6.99 0.48
CA ARG A 130 -10.14 -7.60 1.11
C ARG A 130 -10.04 -7.53 2.63
N GLU A 131 -8.82 -7.55 3.14
CA GLU A 131 -8.46 -7.51 4.54
C GLU A 131 -8.21 -6.08 5.04
N ASN A 132 -8.30 -5.07 4.15
CA ASN A 132 -7.88 -3.70 4.41
C ASN A 132 -6.49 -3.61 5.06
N TRP A 133 -5.57 -4.43 4.56
CA TRP A 133 -4.26 -4.63 5.18
C TRP A 133 -3.13 -4.27 4.20
N LEU A 134 -2.16 -3.51 4.70
CA LEU A 134 -0.99 -3.05 3.96
C LEU A 134 0.20 -2.94 4.89
N ASN A 135 1.30 -3.61 4.56
CA ASN A 135 2.52 -3.60 5.36
C ASN A 135 3.79 -3.59 4.49
N VAL A 136 4.82 -2.89 4.96
CA VAL A 136 6.21 -3.12 4.56
C VAL A 136 6.63 -4.47 5.14
N THR A 137 6.93 -5.43 4.27
CA THR A 137 7.24 -6.82 4.63
C THR A 137 8.71 -7.17 4.47
N SER A 138 9.48 -6.36 3.76
CA SER A 138 10.91 -6.57 3.57
C SER A 138 11.60 -5.30 3.13
N ILE A 139 12.84 -5.09 3.61
CA ILE A 139 13.79 -4.11 3.08
C ILE A 139 15.14 -4.80 3.00
N ILE A 140 15.66 -4.98 1.79
CA ILE A 140 16.91 -5.69 1.52
C ILE A 140 17.84 -4.77 0.73
N LYS A 141 19.09 -4.63 1.16
CA LYS A 141 20.11 -3.93 0.40
C LYS A 141 20.52 -4.80 -0.79
N VAL A 142 20.47 -4.24 -2.00
CA VAL A 142 20.87 -4.93 -3.23
C VAL A 142 22.38 -4.96 -3.34
N GLY A 143 22.95 -6.14 -3.65
CA GLY A 143 24.39 -6.32 -3.81
C GLY A 143 25.19 -6.35 -2.50
N ALA A 144 24.53 -6.63 -1.37
CA ALA A 144 25.16 -6.84 -0.06
C ALA A 144 25.70 -8.27 0.12
#